data_AF-A0A9X3MLU7-F1
#
_entry.id   AF-A0A9X3MLU7-F1
#
_cell.length_a   1.000
_cell.length_b   1.000
_cell.length_c   1.000
_cell.angle_alpha   90.00
_cell.angle_beta   90.00
_cell.angle_gamma   90.00
#
_symmetry.space_group_name_H-M   'P 1'
#
loop_
_entity.id
_entity.type
_entity.pdbx_description
1 polymer ?
#
loop_
_entity_poly.entity_id
_entity_poly.type
_entity_poly.pdbx_seq_one_letter_code
_entity_poly.pdbx_strand_id
1 'polypeptide(L)'
;MPMCDEFPELYFPDENGDFAWDKPGWGDSFEEPEEELKEEFSSASNYFSSLADAKAYALAHPGTTLVRNPQGEGFVVKGTVASEKVVYRQKQDAHKRSENERAGRPRNAGLSWYDRDLAILLRLHSQRLDIKEIALQLERSPLSISAKLLNLELLSEQEHQSNMTLYSQPRF
;
A
#
# COMPACT_ATOMS: atom_id res chain seq x y z
N MET A 1 16.01 9.46 23.09
CA MET A 1 14.92 9.78 22.14
C MET A 1 13.85 8.74 22.38
N PRO A 2 12.65 9.09 22.86
CA PRO A 2 11.56 8.14 22.94
C PRO A 2 11.02 7.95 21.51
N MET A 3 11.20 6.75 20.97
CA MET A 3 10.55 6.33 19.74
C MET A 3 9.10 6.02 20.08
N CYS A 4 8.21 6.62 19.30
CA CYS A 4 6.76 6.49 19.24
C CYS A 4 6.14 5.32 20.02
N ASP A 5 5.25 5.66 20.94
CA ASP A 5 4.21 4.77 21.46
C ASP A 5 3.31 4.32 20.28
N GLU A 6 3.62 3.18 19.67
CA GLU A 6 2.75 2.53 18.69
C GLU A 6 1.61 1.83 19.43
N PHE A 7 0.39 2.30 19.20
CA PHE A 7 -0.86 1.80 19.77
C PHE A 7 -1.03 0.30 19.44
N PRO A 8 -0.90 -0.61 20.42
CA PRO A 8 -1.03 -2.05 20.18
C PRO A 8 -2.43 -2.42 19.69
N GLU A 9 -3.42 -1.62 20.06
CA GLU A 9 -4.85 -1.74 19.71
C GLU A 9 -5.12 -1.71 18.21
N LEU A 10 -4.17 -1.26 17.39
CA LEU A 10 -4.30 -1.27 15.93
C LEU A 10 -4.06 -2.65 15.33
N TYR A 11 -3.37 -3.56 16.03
CA TYR A 11 -2.92 -4.85 15.48
C TYR A 11 -3.68 -6.05 16.04
N PHE A 12 -4.58 -5.85 17.00
CA PHE A 12 -5.44 -6.89 17.54
C PHE A 12 -6.88 -6.68 17.08
N PRO A 13 -7.60 -7.75 16.70
CA PRO A 13 -9.01 -7.65 16.38
C PRO A 13 -9.79 -7.27 17.63
N ASP A 14 -10.83 -6.48 17.47
CA ASP A 14 -11.70 -6.07 18.57
C ASP A 14 -12.59 -7.23 19.07
N GLU A 15 -13.47 -6.96 20.04
CA GLU A 15 -14.35 -7.96 20.63
C GLU A 15 -15.31 -8.62 19.61
N ASN A 16 -15.51 -8.01 18.44
CA ASN A 16 -16.31 -8.56 17.34
C ASN A 16 -15.46 -9.32 16.31
N GLY A 17 -14.13 -9.32 16.46
CA GLY A 17 -13.20 -9.92 15.51
C GLY A 17 -12.74 -8.97 14.40
N ASP A 18 -13.14 -7.70 14.43
CA ASP A 18 -12.84 -6.72 13.39
C ASP A 18 -11.56 -5.95 13.72
N PHE A 19 -10.65 -5.81 12.75
CA PHE A 19 -9.43 -5.03 12.96
C PHE A 19 -9.71 -3.53 12.78
N ALA A 20 -8.90 -2.69 13.43
CA ALA A 20 -9.10 -1.23 13.39
C ALA A 20 -9.10 -0.63 11.97
N TRP A 21 -8.39 -1.24 11.01
CA TRP A 21 -8.37 -0.83 9.60
C TRP A 21 -9.55 -1.36 8.76
N ASP A 22 -10.35 -2.28 9.29
CA ASP A 22 -11.62 -2.70 8.67
C ASP A 22 -12.74 -1.70 9.00
N LYS A 23 -12.49 -0.76 9.93
CA LYS A 23 -13.44 0.29 10.32
C LYS A 23 -13.36 1.46 9.35
N PRO A 24 -14.51 1.96 8.83
CA PRO A 24 -14.52 3.09 7.94
C PRO A 24 -13.94 4.33 8.64
N GLY A 25 -12.86 4.89 8.08
CA GLY A 25 -12.20 6.11 8.56
C GLY A 25 -10.81 5.93 9.17
N TRP A 26 -10.32 4.71 9.36
CA TRP A 26 -8.94 4.44 9.81
C TRP A 26 -8.10 3.82 8.69
N GLY A 27 -7.42 4.71 7.98
CA GLY A 27 -6.47 4.42 6.93
C GLY A 27 -6.14 5.76 6.29
N ASP A 28 -4.87 6.12 6.21
CA ASP A 28 -4.45 7.15 5.26
C ASP A 28 -5.03 6.71 3.91
N SER A 29 -5.98 7.49 3.43
CA SER A 29 -6.79 7.22 2.25
C SER A 29 -5.88 7.08 1.03
N PHE A 30 -5.41 5.85 0.82
CA PHE A 30 -4.89 5.36 -0.45
C PHE A 30 -5.91 4.36 -0.98
N GLU A 31 -7.06 4.89 -1.38
CA GLU A 31 -7.93 4.22 -2.33
C GLU A 31 -7.16 4.18 -3.67
N GLU A 32 -6.67 3.01 -4.07
CA GLU A 32 -6.58 2.72 -5.50
C GLU A 32 -7.95 2.16 -5.93
N PRO A 33 -8.57 2.72 -6.98
CA PRO A 33 -9.96 2.43 -7.32
C PRO A 33 -10.03 1.13 -8.13
N GLU A 34 -10.62 0.09 -7.56
CA GLU A 34 -11.11 -1.04 -8.35
C GLU A 34 -12.62 -1.17 -8.13
N GLU A 35 -13.34 -0.58 -9.10
CA GLU A 35 -14.64 -1.03 -9.59
C GLU A 35 -15.76 -1.30 -8.56
N GLU A 36 -16.21 -0.28 -7.82
CA GLU A 36 -17.64 -0.11 -7.46
C GLU A 36 -17.94 1.25 -6.80
N LEU A 37 -17.50 2.34 -7.41
CA LEU A 37 -18.11 3.66 -7.22
C LEU A 37 -18.38 4.26 -8.60
N LYS A 38 -19.53 3.88 -9.17
CA LYS A 38 -20.30 4.79 -10.02
C LYS A 38 -21.07 5.77 -9.12
N GLU A 39 -20.39 6.39 -8.17
CA GLU A 39 -20.70 7.78 -7.91
C GLU A 39 -19.81 8.54 -8.87
N GLU A 40 -20.45 9.37 -9.68
CA GLU A 40 -19.81 10.25 -10.64
C GLU A 40 -18.75 11.09 -9.92
N PHE A 41 -17.51 10.58 -9.85
CA PHE A 41 -16.34 11.42 -9.67
C PHE A 41 -16.24 12.25 -10.93
N SER A 42 -17.01 13.33 -10.94
CA SER A 42 -16.95 14.40 -11.92
C SER A 42 -15.49 14.82 -12.03
N SER A 43 -14.85 14.36 -13.09
CA SER A 43 -13.55 14.78 -13.58
C SER A 43 -13.53 16.26 -14.00
N ALA A 44 -14.63 17.00 -13.77
CA ALA A 44 -14.66 18.44 -13.84
C ALA A 44 -14.28 19.06 -12.47
N SER A 45 -13.13 19.75 -12.45
CA SER A 45 -12.84 20.91 -11.57
C SER A 45 -11.92 20.76 -10.35
N ASN A 46 -10.91 19.88 -10.38
CA ASN A 46 -9.82 19.90 -9.38
C ASN A 46 -8.51 20.56 -9.87
N TYR A 47 -8.53 21.09 -11.09
CA TYR A 47 -7.41 21.77 -11.74
C TYR A 47 -7.79 23.18 -12.15
N PHE A 48 -6.91 24.14 -11.84
CA PHE A 48 -7.08 25.55 -12.13
C PHE A 48 -5.86 26.04 -12.91
N SER A 49 -6.07 26.48 -14.15
CA SER A 49 -5.00 26.99 -15.02
C SER A 49 -4.46 28.34 -14.56
N SER A 50 -5.24 29.12 -13.80
CA SER A 50 -4.86 30.45 -13.32
C SER A 50 -5.02 30.61 -11.79
N LEU A 51 -4.21 31.49 -11.20
CA LEU A 51 -4.31 31.84 -9.77
C LEU A 51 -5.65 32.52 -9.45
N ALA A 52 -6.23 33.25 -10.39
CA ALA A 52 -7.49 33.96 -10.20
C ALA A 52 -8.65 32.99 -10.00
N ASP A 53 -8.72 31.95 -10.84
CA ASP A 53 -9.77 30.92 -10.77
C ASP A 53 -9.62 30.07 -9.50
N ALA A 54 -8.38 29.71 -9.16
CA ALA A 54 -8.05 29.03 -7.91
C ALA A 54 -8.56 29.83 -6.69
N LYS A 55 -8.26 31.13 -6.63
CA LYS A 55 -8.72 31.99 -5.53
C LYS A 55 -10.24 32.12 -5.47
N ALA A 56 -10.91 32.30 -6.60
CA ALA A 56 -12.36 32.37 -6.66
C ALA A 56 -13.00 31.08 -6.14
N TYR A 57 -12.44 29.92 -6.49
CA TYR A 57 -12.91 28.63 -6.01
C TYR A 57 -12.70 28.44 -4.50
N ALA A 58 -11.52 28.80 -3.98
CA ALA A 58 -11.24 28.72 -2.54
C ALA A 58 -12.12 29.65 -1.70
N LEU A 59 -12.49 30.82 -2.24
CA LEU A 59 -13.44 31.73 -1.60
C LEU A 59 -14.87 31.17 -1.59
N ALA A 60 -15.27 30.45 -2.64
CA ALA A 60 -16.57 29.81 -2.74
C ALA A 60 -16.68 28.52 -1.89
N HIS A 61 -15.56 27.88 -1.56
CA HIS A 61 -15.50 26.61 -0.82
C HIS A 61 -14.59 26.71 0.41
N PRO A 62 -15.10 27.23 1.54
CA PRO A 62 -14.33 27.32 2.79
C PRO A 62 -13.80 25.95 3.23
N GLY A 63 -12.51 25.89 3.58
CA GLY A 63 -11.82 24.64 3.97
C GLY A 63 -11.00 23.99 2.86
N THR A 64 -11.21 24.39 1.59
CA THR A 64 -10.40 23.92 0.47
C THR A 64 -9.02 24.57 0.48
N THR A 65 -7.96 23.75 0.49
CA THR A 65 -6.57 24.23 0.32
C THR A 65 -6.13 23.96 -1.10
N LEU A 66 -5.66 24.99 -1.82
CA LEU A 66 -5.09 24.85 -3.15
C LEU A 66 -3.57 24.94 -3.10
N VAL A 67 -2.89 24.10 -3.87
CA VAL A 67 -1.44 24.06 -4.02
C VAL A 67 -1.05 24.18 -5.48
N ARG A 68 0.18 24.58 -5.75
CA ARG A 68 0.71 24.55 -7.12
C ARG A 68 0.77 23.09 -7.58
N ASN A 69 0.37 22.83 -8.82
CA ASN A 69 0.38 21.49 -9.37
C ASN A 69 1.80 20.91 -9.34
N PRO A 70 2.07 19.79 -8.63
CA PRO A 70 3.40 19.20 -8.59
C PRO A 70 3.79 18.52 -9.92
N GLN A 71 2.84 18.30 -10.83
CA GLN A 71 3.07 17.63 -12.12
C GLN A 71 3.19 18.60 -13.31
N GLY A 72 3.08 19.91 -13.10
CA GLY A 72 3.12 20.88 -14.20
C GLY A 72 2.65 22.28 -13.82
N GLU A 73 2.10 23.00 -14.79
CA GLU A 73 1.54 24.34 -14.57
C GLU A 73 0.20 24.29 -13.84
N GLY A 74 -0.24 25.45 -13.31
CA GLY A 74 -1.54 25.60 -12.64
C GLY A 74 -1.56 25.26 -11.14
N PHE A 75 -2.78 25.17 -10.61
CA PHE A 75 -3.08 24.91 -9.20
C PHE A 75 -4.08 23.75 -9.10
N VAL A 76 -3.98 23.00 -8.02
CA VAL A 76 -4.83 21.83 -7.75
C VAL A 76 -5.24 21.84 -6.28
N VAL A 77 -6.32 21.14 -5.96
CA VAL A 77 -6.71 20.93 -4.57
C VAL A 77 -5.66 20.06 -3.87
N LYS A 78 -5.26 20.44 -2.66
CA LYS A 78 -4.30 19.68 -1.87
C LYS A 78 -4.86 18.28 -1.61
N GLY A 79 -4.09 17.25 -1.97
CA GLY A 79 -4.50 15.84 -1.85
C GLY A 79 -5.07 15.24 -3.13
N THR A 80 -5.40 16.04 -4.15
CA THR A 80 -5.93 15.50 -5.42
C THR A 80 -4.85 15.11 -6.43
N VAL A 81 -3.58 15.39 -6.13
CA VAL A 81 -2.46 15.04 -7.00
C VAL A 81 -1.35 14.40 -6.16
N ALA A 82 -0.94 13.20 -6.56
CA ALA A 82 0.18 12.49 -5.95
C ALA A 82 1.48 13.29 -6.12
N SER A 83 2.30 13.33 -5.06
CA SER A 83 3.59 14.04 -5.10
C SER A 83 4.52 13.46 -6.18
N GLU A 84 5.38 14.29 -6.77
CA GLU A 84 6.32 13.87 -7.83
C GLU A 84 7.20 12.68 -7.40
N LYS A 85 7.62 12.65 -6.12
CA LYS A 85 8.38 11.53 -5.54
C LYS A 85 7.59 10.21 -5.55
N VAL A 86 6.29 10.26 -5.27
CA VAL A 86 5.40 9.09 -5.28
C VAL A 86 5.22 8.59 -6.72
N VAL A 87 4.97 9.51 -7.66
CA VAL A 87 4.83 9.15 -9.09
C VAL A 87 6.11 8.52 -9.63
N TYR A 88 7.28 9.06 -9.28
CA TYR A 88 8.56 8.49 -9.68
C TYR A 88 8.76 7.06 -9.12
N ARG A 89 8.45 6.85 -7.83
CA ARG A 89 8.51 5.52 -7.21
C ARG A 89 7.55 4.53 -7.86
N GLN A 90 6.31 4.94 -8.15
CA GLN A 90 5.33 4.09 -8.86
C GLN A 90 5.83 3.66 -10.24
N LYS A 91 6.46 4.57 -10.99
CA LYS A 91 7.07 4.22 -12.29
C LYS A 91 8.22 3.22 -12.15
N GLN A 92 9.06 3.36 -11.14
CA GLN A 92 10.14 2.41 -10.86
C GLN A 92 9.58 1.03 -10.47
N ASP A 93 8.58 1.00 -9.59
CA ASP A 93 7.93 -0.25 -9.18
C ASP A 93 7.27 -0.94 -10.36
N ALA A 94 6.53 -0.20 -11.20
CA ALA A 94 5.93 -0.73 -12.42
C ALA A 94 6.98 -1.31 -13.37
N HIS A 95 8.11 -0.63 -13.57
CA HIS A 95 9.20 -1.13 -14.38
C HIS A 95 9.76 -2.46 -13.82
N LYS A 96 9.99 -2.51 -12.51
CA LYS A 96 10.49 -3.72 -11.84
C LYS A 96 9.50 -4.89 -11.90
N ARG A 97 8.20 -4.63 -11.80
CA ARG A 97 7.15 -5.65 -12.02
C ARG A 97 7.26 -6.25 -13.43
N SER A 98 7.39 -5.40 -14.45
CA SER A 98 7.58 -5.86 -15.83
C SER A 98 8.89 -6.65 -16.03
N GLU A 99 9.98 -6.26 -15.37
CA GLU A 99 11.23 -7.04 -15.38
C GLU A 99 11.06 -8.40 -14.72
N ASN A 100 10.37 -8.46 -13.57
CA ASN A 100 10.08 -9.70 -12.87
C ASN A 100 9.24 -10.65 -13.72
N GLU A 101 8.18 -10.15 -14.35
CA GLU A 101 7.33 -10.93 -15.26
C GLU A 101 8.15 -11.52 -16.42
N ARG A 102 9.03 -10.72 -17.06
CA ARG A 102 9.93 -11.20 -18.12
C ARG A 102 10.91 -12.26 -17.64
N ALA A 103 11.34 -12.18 -16.38
CA ALA A 103 12.26 -13.14 -15.76
C ALA A 103 11.55 -14.36 -15.16
N GLY A 104 10.22 -14.48 -15.29
CA GLY A 104 9.44 -15.57 -14.68
C GLY A 104 9.44 -15.54 -13.15
N ARG A 105 9.70 -14.36 -12.55
CA ARG A 105 9.72 -14.15 -11.10
C ARG A 105 8.37 -13.62 -10.60
N PRO A 106 8.06 -13.78 -9.31
CA PRO A 106 6.88 -13.16 -8.72
C PRO A 106 6.89 -11.64 -8.97
N ARG A 107 5.73 -11.07 -9.31
CA ARG A 107 5.59 -9.68 -9.74
C ARG A 107 6.15 -8.69 -8.71
N ASN A 108 5.89 -8.94 -7.43
CA ASN A 108 6.32 -8.08 -6.32
C ASN A 108 7.69 -8.48 -5.72
N ALA A 109 8.46 -9.33 -6.41
CA ALA A 109 9.79 -9.72 -5.95
C ALA A 109 10.74 -8.50 -5.83
N GLY A 110 11.29 -8.31 -4.63
CA GLY A 110 12.21 -7.22 -4.32
C GLY A 110 11.58 -5.82 -4.29
N LEU A 111 10.25 -5.71 -4.35
CA LEU A 111 9.55 -4.46 -4.05
C LEU A 111 9.45 -4.25 -2.55
N SER A 112 9.38 -2.98 -2.14
CA SER A 112 9.14 -2.60 -0.75
C SER A 112 7.81 -3.16 -0.26
N TRP A 113 7.69 -3.41 1.05
CA TRP A 113 6.41 -3.77 1.66
C TRP A 113 5.60 -2.51 1.93
N TYR A 114 4.38 -2.47 1.41
CA TYR A 114 3.41 -1.42 1.70
C TYR A 114 2.44 -1.85 2.80
N ASP A 115 1.78 -0.91 3.45
CA ASP A 115 0.86 -1.21 4.56
C ASP A 115 -0.27 -2.17 4.12
N ARG A 116 -0.76 -2.04 2.89
CA ARG A 116 -1.70 -2.99 2.28
C ARG A 116 -1.13 -4.41 2.18
N ASP A 117 0.12 -4.56 1.78
CA ASP A 117 0.78 -5.87 1.70
C ASP A 117 0.88 -6.52 3.08
N LEU A 118 1.17 -5.70 4.12
CA LEU A 118 1.26 -6.15 5.50
C LEU A 118 -0.10 -6.56 6.03
N ALA A 119 -1.15 -5.78 5.79
CA ALA A 119 -2.52 -6.12 6.18
C ALA A 119 -2.96 -7.45 5.58
N ILE A 120 -2.71 -7.66 4.28
CA ILE A 120 -2.99 -8.93 3.61
C ILE A 120 -2.15 -10.06 4.22
N LEU A 121 -0.85 -9.86 4.45
CA LEU A 121 0.01 -10.86 5.08
C LEU A 121 -0.53 -11.31 6.44
N LEU A 122 -0.87 -10.35 7.31
CA LEU A 122 -1.40 -10.62 8.65
C LEU A 122 -2.74 -11.35 8.60
N ARG A 123 -3.65 -10.93 7.72
CA ARG A 123 -4.95 -11.57 7.53
C ARG A 123 -4.81 -13.01 7.04
N LEU A 124 -3.93 -13.27 6.07
CA LEU A 124 -3.75 -14.63 5.55
C LEU A 124 -3.04 -15.52 6.57
N HIS A 125 -2.10 -14.96 7.35
CA HIS A 125 -1.45 -15.68 8.43
C HIS A 125 -2.41 -16.03 9.58
N SER A 126 -3.32 -15.12 9.96
CA SER A 126 -4.33 -15.39 11.00
C SER A 126 -5.31 -16.50 10.58
N GLN A 127 -5.57 -16.63 9.27
CA GLN A 127 -6.32 -17.73 8.66
C GLN A 127 -5.52 -19.05 8.59
N ARG A 128 -4.27 -19.06 9.07
CA ARG A 128 -3.34 -20.21 9.06
C ARG A 128 -3.08 -20.79 7.67
N LEU A 129 -3.09 -19.94 6.65
CA LEU A 129 -2.70 -20.32 5.29
C LEU A 129 -1.21 -20.67 5.22
N ASP A 130 -0.85 -21.58 4.32
CA ASP A 130 0.55 -21.97 4.13
C ASP A 130 1.34 -20.82 3.48
N ILE A 131 2.65 -20.75 3.77
CA ILE A 131 3.56 -19.73 3.24
C ILE A 131 3.55 -19.72 1.71
N LYS A 132 3.37 -20.87 1.05
CA LYS A 132 3.22 -20.95 -0.42
C LYS A 132 1.96 -20.23 -0.91
N GLU A 133 0.85 -20.37 -0.21
CA GLU A 133 -0.43 -19.78 -0.58
C GLU A 133 -0.40 -18.27 -0.34
N ILE A 134 0.15 -17.84 0.80
CA ILE A 134 0.40 -16.44 1.10
C ILE A 134 1.30 -15.81 0.04
N ALA A 135 2.38 -16.50 -0.35
CA ALA A 135 3.32 -16.04 -1.37
C ALA A 135 2.64 -15.87 -2.74
N LEU A 136 1.73 -16.77 -3.10
CA LEU A 136 0.95 -16.68 -4.32
C LEU A 136 0.03 -15.46 -4.32
N GLN A 137 -0.71 -15.24 -3.23
CA GLN A 137 -1.66 -14.12 -3.12
C GLN A 137 -0.96 -12.76 -3.09
N LEU A 138 0.21 -12.66 -2.47
CA LEU A 138 1.00 -11.42 -2.42
C LEU A 138 1.93 -11.26 -3.64
N GLU A 139 1.95 -12.23 -4.55
CA GLU A 139 2.86 -12.30 -5.70
C GLU A 139 4.34 -12.07 -5.28
N ARG A 140 4.75 -12.65 -4.16
CA ARG A 140 6.11 -12.58 -3.58
C ARG A 140 6.72 -13.98 -3.49
N SER A 141 8.02 -14.06 -3.19
CA SER A 141 8.65 -15.36 -2.97
C SER A 141 8.29 -15.93 -1.58
N PRO A 142 8.17 -17.26 -1.43
CA PRO A 142 7.94 -17.90 -0.12
C PRO A 142 9.00 -17.51 0.93
N LEU A 143 10.25 -17.36 0.50
CA LEU A 143 11.34 -16.88 1.35
C LEU A 143 11.10 -15.45 1.84
N SER A 144 10.60 -14.57 0.98
CA SER A 144 10.26 -13.19 1.37
C SER A 144 9.11 -13.16 2.37
N ILE A 145 8.11 -14.05 2.23
CA ILE A 145 7.02 -14.17 3.20
C ILE A 145 7.57 -14.65 4.54
N SER A 146 8.34 -15.74 4.56
CA SER A 146 8.91 -16.30 5.79
C SER A 146 9.80 -15.31 6.52
N ALA A 147 10.68 -14.59 5.80
CA ALA A 147 11.52 -13.55 6.39
C ALA A 147 10.68 -12.40 6.96
N LYS A 148 9.58 -12.01 6.29
CA LYS A 148 8.72 -10.93 6.79
C LYS A 148 7.95 -11.35 8.04
N LEU A 149 7.44 -12.58 8.10
CA LEU A 149 6.77 -13.12 9.30
C LEU A 149 7.74 -13.24 10.49
N LEU A 150 8.99 -13.64 10.25
CA LEU A 150 10.03 -13.65 11.29
C LEU A 150 10.30 -12.24 11.83
N ASN A 151 10.46 -11.25 10.95
CA ASN A 151 10.68 -9.85 11.35
C ASN A 151 9.50 -9.23 12.11
N LEU A 152 8.30 -9.80 11.97
CA LEU A 152 7.10 -9.42 12.71
C LEU A 152 6.89 -10.28 13.97
N GLU A 153 7.84 -11.16 14.28
CA GLU A 153 7.79 -12.09 15.43
C GLU A 153 6.59 -13.05 15.40
N LEU A 154 6.00 -13.28 14.22
CA LEU A 154 4.87 -14.19 14.01
C LEU A 154 5.28 -15.62 13.72
N LEU A 155 6.58 -15.84 13.52
CA LEU A 155 7.16 -17.11 13.16
C LEU A 155 8.46 -17.29 13.95
N SER A 156 8.68 -18.48 14.50
CA SER A 156 9.89 -18.78 15.26
C SER A 156 11.12 -18.91 14.36
N GLU A 157 12.31 -18.71 14.91
CA GLU A 157 13.56 -18.86 14.15
C GLU A 157 13.70 -20.29 13.57
N GLN A 158 13.26 -21.31 14.30
CA GLN A 158 13.29 -22.70 13.84
C GLN A 158 12.35 -22.92 12.64
N GLU A 159 11.14 -22.37 12.66
CA GLU A 159 10.21 -22.42 11.53
C GLU A 159 10.81 -21.68 10.33
N HIS A 160 11.47 -20.54 10.56
CA HIS A 160 12.09 -19.77 9.48
C HIS A 160 13.22 -20.56 8.81
N GLN A 161 14.10 -21.19 9.60
CA GLN A 161 15.19 -22.03 9.09
C GLN A 161 14.66 -23.24 8.29
N SER A 162 13.56 -23.83 8.76
CA SER A 162 12.87 -24.93 8.07
C SER A 162 12.34 -24.48 6.70
N ASN A 163 11.71 -23.31 6.66
CA ASN A 163 11.22 -22.70 5.42
C ASN A 163 12.36 -22.29 4.48
N MET A 164 13.45 -21.73 5.00
CA MET A 164 14.65 -21.44 4.21
C MET A 164 15.18 -22.71 3.52
N THR A 165 15.23 -23.82 4.23
CA THR A 165 15.65 -25.12 3.66
C THR A 165 14.68 -25.62 2.59
N LEU A 166 13.37 -25.50 2.85
CA LEU A 166 12.32 -25.98 1.94
C LEU A 166 12.24 -25.16 0.64
N TYR A 167 12.48 -23.85 0.71
CA TYR A 167 12.27 -22.92 -0.41
C TYR A 167 13.57 -22.40 -1.06
N SER A 168 14.75 -22.75 -0.54
CA SER A 168 16.05 -22.37 -1.14
C SER A 168 16.47 -23.26 -2.31
N GLN A 169 15.80 -24.40 -2.52
CA GLN A 169 16.11 -25.31 -3.62
C GLN A 169 15.73 -24.66 -4.95
N PRO A 170 16.67 -24.52 -5.91
CA PRO A 170 16.34 -24.09 -7.26
C PRO A 170 15.41 -25.13 -7.89
N ARG A 171 14.27 -24.69 -8.44
CA ARG A 171 13.49 -25.55 -9.33
C ARG A 171 14.35 -25.80 -10.58
N PHE A 172 14.82 -27.03 -10.73
CA PHE A 172 15.51 -27.53 -11.93
C PHE A 172 14.58 -27.47 -13.15
#